data_AF-A0A358KHM1-F1
#
_entry.id   AF-A0A358KHM1-F1
#
_cell.length_a   1.000
_cell.length_b   1.000
_cell.length_c   1.000
_cell.angle_alpha   90.00
_cell.angle_beta   90.00
_cell.angle_gamma   90.00
#
_symmetry.space_group_name_H-M   'P 1'
#
loop_
_entity.id
_entity.type
_entity.pdbx_description
1 polymer ?
#
loop_
_entity_poly.entity_id
_entity_poly.type
_entity_poly.pdbx_seq_one_letter_code
_entity_poly.pdbx_strand_id
1 'polypeptide(L)' 'LGIDIARMLHAMYPKEFPLAKVGRLLCHPPTIEALGQGKTLAQIEAAWQPRLANFKKRRAGFLLYD' A
#
# COMPACT_ATOMS: atom_id res chain seq x y z
N LEU A 1 7.37 -2.95 -4.87
CA LEU A 1 7.64 -2.34 -6.19
C LEU A 1 6.65 -1.24 -6.57
N GLY A 2 5.35 -1.53 -6.80
CA GLY A 2 4.39 -0.51 -7.26
C GLY A 2 4.23 0.73 -6.35
N ILE A 3 4.22 0.53 -5.04
CA ILE A 3 4.18 1.63 -4.04
C ILE A 3 5.42 2.53 -4.14
N ASP A 4 6.58 1.92 -4.39
CA ASP A 4 7.85 2.65 -4.47
C ASP A 4 7.96 3.45 -5.77
N ILE A 5 7.45 2.90 -6.88
CA ILE A 5 7.28 3.64 -8.13
C ILE A 5 6.36 4.84 -7.93
N ALA A 6 5.20 4.64 -7.29
CA ALA A 6 4.26 5.74 -7.01
C ALA A 6 4.88 6.82 -6.12
N ARG A 7 5.66 6.42 -5.11
CA ARG A 7 6.43 7.33 -4.25
C ARG A 7 7.42 8.16 -5.06
N MET A 8 8.22 7.52 -5.92
CA MET A 8 9.25 8.18 -6.71
C MET A 8 8.63 9.11 -7.77
N LEU A 9 7.58 8.66 -8.47
CA LEU A 9 6.86 9.48 -9.45
C LEU A 9 6.22 10.71 -8.80
N HIS A 10 5.62 10.56 -7.62
CA HIS A 10 5.05 11.70 -6.91
C HIS A 10 6.12 12.68 -6.43
N ALA A 11 7.30 12.19 -6.02
CA ALA A 11 8.42 13.05 -5.63
C ALA A 11 8.98 13.85 -6.82
N MET A 12 9.05 13.25 -8.01
CA MET A 12 9.55 13.90 -9.22
C MET A 12 8.50 14.83 -9.87
N TYR A 13 7.23 14.44 -9.85
CA TYR A 13 6.15 15.11 -10.57
C TYR A 13 4.90 15.29 -9.68
N PRO A 14 4.98 16.08 -8.59
CA PRO A 14 3.90 16.17 -7.61
C PRO A 14 2.60 16.77 -8.17
N LYS A 15 2.68 17.59 -9.23
CA LYS A 15 1.52 18.23 -9.86
C LYS A 15 0.84 17.30 -10.88
N GLU A 16 1.63 16.53 -11.62
CA GLU A 16 1.19 15.66 -12.70
C GLU A 16 0.81 14.26 -12.18
N PHE A 17 1.37 13.84 -11.05
CA PHE A 17 1.15 12.54 -10.43
C PHE A 17 0.47 12.66 -9.06
N PRO A 18 -0.87 12.90 -9.01
CA PRO A 18 -1.60 13.02 -7.76
C PRO A 18 -1.78 11.66 -7.08
N LEU A 19 -1.27 11.53 -5.85
CA LEU A 19 -1.39 10.30 -5.03
C LEU A 19 -2.83 9.85 -4.79
N ALA A 20 -3.80 10.77 -4.83
CA ALA A 20 -5.22 10.45 -4.71
C ALA A 20 -5.70 9.42 -5.75
N LYS A 21 -5.15 9.48 -6.98
CA LYS A 21 -5.49 8.51 -8.04
C LYS A 21 -4.95 7.10 -7.74
N VAL A 22 -3.82 7.01 -7.04
CA VAL A 22 -3.25 5.72 -6.57
C VAL A 22 -4.14 5.08 -5.51
N GLY A 23 -4.87 5.90 -4.73
CA GLY A 23 -5.84 5.44 -3.75
C GLY A 23 -6.93 4.53 -4.30
N ARG A 24 -7.36 4.76 -5.56
CA ARG A 24 -8.35 3.90 -6.23
C ARG A 24 -7.85 2.48 -6.48
N LEU A 25 -6.55 2.31 -6.74
CA LEU A 25 -5.94 1.01 -6.98
C LEU A 25 -5.70 0.26 -5.66
N LEU A 26 -5.19 0.97 -4.65
CA LEU A 26 -4.81 0.36 -3.38
C LEU A 26 -6.01 0.15 -2.45
N CYS A 27 -7.08 0.94 -2.58
CA CYS A 27 -8.25 0.94 -1.71
C CYS A 27 -7.89 0.98 -0.21
N HIS A 28 -6.75 1.60 0.12
CA HIS A 28 -6.19 1.64 1.47
C HIS A 28 -5.73 3.07 1.79
N PRO A 29 -6.64 3.91 2.31
CA PRO A 29 -6.35 5.31 2.64
C PRO A 29 -5.10 5.52 3.51
N PRO A 30 -4.81 4.68 4.53
CA PRO A 30 -3.61 4.86 5.35
C PRO A 30 -2.29 4.73 4.57
N THR A 31 -2.28 3.99 3.45
CA THR A 31 -1.08 3.90 2.59
C THR A 31 -0.86 5.18 1.81
N ILE A 32 -1.94 5.83 1.36
CA ILE A 32 -1.86 7.08 0.59
C ILE A 32 -1.36 8.20 1.49
N GLU A 33 -1.86 8.26 2.73
CA GLU A 33 -1.37 9.20 3.74
C GLU A 33 0.10 8.96 4.08
N ALA A 34 0.50 7.70 4.27
CA ALA A 34 1.90 7.34 4.53
C ALA A 34 2.84 7.74 3.38
N LEU A 35 2.38 7.60 2.13
CA LEU A 35 3.11 8.05 0.95
C LEU A 35 3.25 9.58 0.91
N GLY A 36 2.18 10.32 1.21
CA GLY A 36 2.21 11.78 1.30
C GLY A 36 3.09 12.30 2.43
N GLN A 37 3.25 11.53 3.51
CA GLN A 37 4.15 11.83 4.62
C GLN A 37 5.62 11.47 4.35
N GLY A 38 5.94 10.90 3.18
CA GLY A 38 7.32 10.51 2.84
C GLY A 38 7.83 9.28 3.61
N LYS A 39 6.93 8.43 4.14
CA LYS A 39 7.34 7.20 4.82
C LYS A 39 8.06 6.26 3.86
N THR A 40 9.02 5.51 4.40
CA THR A 40 9.76 4.50 3.63
C THR A 40 8.87 3.30 3.29
N LEU A 41 9.24 2.57 2.25
CA LEU A 41 8.53 1.35 1.85
C LEU A 41 8.43 0.35 3.00
N ALA A 42 9.53 0.15 3.75
CA ALA A 42 9.57 -0.75 4.90
C ALA A 42 8.56 -0.38 5.99
N GLN A 43 8.37 0.92 6.26
CA GLN A 43 7.37 1.40 7.22
C GLN A 43 5.93 1.16 6.74
N ILE A 44 5.68 1.37 5.45
CA ILE A 44 4.37 1.10 4.83
C ILE A 44 4.06 -0.41 4.85
N GLU A 45 5.05 -1.25 4.52
CA GLU A 45 4.93 -2.71 4.56
C GLU A 45 4.69 -3.23 5.98
N ALA A 46 5.39 -2.68 6.98
CA ALA A 46 5.19 -3.03 8.38
C ALA A 46 3.75 -2.74 8.82
N ALA A 47 3.17 -1.61 8.39
CA ALA A 47 1.78 -1.26 8.69
C ALA A 47 0.75 -2.25 8.10
N TRP A 48 1.11 -2.99 7.05
CA TRP A 48 0.23 -3.98 6.42
C TRP A 48 0.25 -5.35 7.12
N GLN A 49 1.35 -5.68 7.81
CA GLN A 49 1.54 -7.01 8.41
C GLN A 49 0.38 -7.48 9.31
N PRO A 50 -0.18 -6.64 10.20
CA PRO A 50 -1.28 -7.08 11.07
C PRO A 50 -2.54 -7.46 10.27
N ARG A 51 -2.90 -6.67 9.26
CA ARG A 51 -4.09 -6.94 8.43
C ARG A 51 -3.86 -8.13 7.50
N LEU A 52 -2.63 -8.28 6.99
CA LEU A 52 -2.23 -9.44 6.20
C LEU A 52 -2.29 -10.74 7.01
N ALA A 53 -1.80 -10.74 8.25
CA ALA A 53 -1.89 -11.89 9.15
C ALA A 53 -3.35 -12.29 9.41
N ASN A 54 -4.21 -11.32 9.69
CA ASN A 54 -5.65 -11.56 9.86
C ASN A 54 -6.30 -12.12 8.59
N PHE A 55 -5.93 -11.60 7.41
CA PHE A 55 -6.41 -12.11 6.14
C PHE A 55 -5.96 -13.56 5.89
N LYS A 56 -4.68 -13.87 6.16
CA LYS A 56 -4.16 -15.24 6.06
C LYS A 56 -4.91 -16.22 6.98
N LYS A 57 -5.21 -15.81 8.22
CA LYS A 57 -6.01 -16.61 9.15
C LYS A 57 -7.44 -16.83 8.65
N ARG A 58 -8.09 -15.78 8.13
CA ARG A 58 -9.44 -15.86 7.58
C ARG A 58 -9.52 -16.73 6.35
N ARG A 59 -8.59 -16.61 5.41
CA ARG A 59 -8.63 -17.36 4.14
C ARG A 59 -8.34 -18.86 4.34
N ALA A 60 -7.58 -19.23 5.37
CA ALA A 60 -7.17 -20.61 5.61
C ALA A 60 -8.34 -21.60 5.70
N GLY A 61 -9.49 -21.19 6.27
CA GLY A 61 -10.68 -22.03 6.35
C GLY A 61 -11.41 -22.26 5.02
N PHE A 62 -10.97 -21.62 3.94
CA PHE A 62 -11.61 -21.69 2.61
C PHE A 62 -10.64 -22.17 1.51
N LEU A 63 -9.42 -22.56 1.85
CA LEU A 63 -8.44 -23.05 0.87
C LEU A 63 -8.77 -24.48 0.47
N LEU A 64 -8.76 -24.75 -0.84
CA LEU A 64 -8.93 -26.09 -1.42
C LEU A 64 -7.59 -26.80 -1.66
N TYR A 65 -6.49 -26.06 -1.59
CA TYR A 65 -5.13 -26.51 -1.87
C TYR A 65 -4.18 -25.84 -0.88
N ASP A 66 -3.12 -26.56 -0.52
CA ASP A 66 -2.01 -26.05 0.29
C ASP A 66 -1.14 -25.06 -0.51
#